data_AF-A0A8C0IXB4-F1
#
_entry.id   AF-A0A8C0IXB4-F1
#
_cell.length_a   1.000
_cell.length_b   1.000
_cell.length_c   1.000
_cell.angle_alpha   90.00
_cell.angle_beta   90.00
_cell.angle_gamma   90.00
#
_symmetry.space_group_name_H-M   'P 1'
#
loop_
_entity.id
_entity.type
_entity.pdbx_description
1 polymer ?
#
loop_
_entity_poly.entity_id
_entity_poly.type
_entity_poly.pdbx_seq_one_letter_code
_entity_poly.pdbx_strand_id
1 'polypeptide(L)'
;EYRDTTRRCKELQEKGILFVGSGVSGGEEGARYGPSLMPGGDKEAWPHIKKIFQSIAAKVNTGEPCCDWVGEEGAGHFVKMVHNGIEYGDMQLICEAYHLMKDILGMEHDEMATVFGEWNKTELDSFLIEITANILKFRDSDSKHLLPKIKDSAGQKGTGKWTAISALEYGVPVTLIGEAVFARCLSSLKDERVQASKRLDGPKMTQFSGNKKAFLEDIRKALYASKIISYAQGFMLLRQAAKEFGWTINYGGIALMWRGGCIIRSAFLGKIKDAFDRNPDLQNLLLDDFFKKAVEDCQDSWRHVISTGVQIGIPMPCFTTALSFYDGYRHEMLPANLIQAQRDYFGAHTYELLSKPGEFIHTNWTGHGGNVSSSSYNA
;
A
#
# COMPACT_ATOMS: atom_id res chain seq x y z
N GLU A 1 -5.63 14.42 -12.62
CA GLU A 1 -4.78 13.42 -11.93
C GLU A 1 -3.50 13.17 -12.72
N TYR A 2 -3.17 11.96 -13.18
CA TYR A 2 -2.06 11.73 -14.13
C TYR A 2 -2.55 11.78 -15.58
N ARG A 3 -3.80 11.36 -15.84
CA ARG A 3 -4.45 11.46 -17.17
C ARG A 3 -4.52 12.90 -17.68
N ASP A 4 -4.84 13.85 -16.81
CA ASP A 4 -4.79 15.29 -17.15
C ASP A 4 -3.38 15.74 -17.51
N THR A 5 -2.36 15.20 -16.83
CA THR A 5 -0.96 15.53 -17.11
C THR A 5 -0.52 14.94 -18.43
N THR A 6 -0.87 13.69 -18.74
CA THR A 6 -0.67 13.09 -20.06
C THR A 6 -1.33 13.94 -21.15
N ARG A 7 -2.60 14.32 -20.97
CA ARG A 7 -3.32 15.19 -21.93
C ARG A 7 -2.61 16.54 -22.12
N ARG A 8 -2.30 17.23 -21.03
CA ARG A 8 -1.61 18.54 -21.06
C ARG A 8 -0.22 18.44 -21.68
N CYS A 9 0.51 17.36 -21.41
CA CYS A 9 1.82 17.11 -21.99
C CYS A 9 1.73 17.04 -23.52
N LYS A 10 0.78 16.26 -24.06
CA LYS A 10 0.55 16.13 -25.50
C LYS A 10 0.11 17.46 -26.15
N GLU A 11 -0.90 18.12 -25.58
CA GLU A 11 -1.43 19.38 -26.10
C GLU A 11 -0.40 20.53 -26.14
N LEU A 12 0.57 20.52 -25.23
CA LEU A 12 1.63 21.53 -25.17
C LEU A 12 2.82 21.16 -26.07
N GLN A 13 3.13 19.88 -26.20
CA GLN A 13 4.17 19.40 -27.12
C GLN A 13 3.84 19.76 -28.58
N GLU A 14 2.57 19.65 -29.00
CA GLU A 14 2.10 20.09 -30.33
C GLU A 14 2.33 21.60 -30.60
N LYS A 15 2.51 22.39 -29.54
CA LYS A 15 2.76 23.84 -29.60
C LYS A 15 4.23 24.20 -29.38
N GLY A 16 5.12 23.20 -29.29
CA GLY A 16 6.53 23.39 -28.99
C GLY A 16 6.80 23.85 -27.55
N ILE A 17 5.89 23.56 -26.61
CA ILE A 17 6.03 23.91 -25.19
C ILE A 17 6.32 22.64 -24.39
N LEU A 18 7.47 22.60 -23.74
CA LEU A 18 7.86 21.49 -22.86
C LEU A 18 7.07 21.55 -21.55
N PHE A 19 6.42 20.45 -21.17
CA PHE A 19 5.58 20.37 -19.97
C PHE A 19 6.08 19.31 -18.99
N VAL A 20 6.13 19.66 -17.71
CA VAL A 20 6.50 18.75 -16.61
C VAL A 20 5.41 18.76 -15.55
N GLY A 21 4.80 17.60 -15.31
CA GLY A 21 3.98 17.34 -14.14
C GLY A 21 4.85 16.77 -13.02
N SER A 22 4.91 17.44 -11.88
CA SER A 22 5.75 17.00 -10.76
C SER A 22 4.94 16.76 -9.50
N GLY A 23 5.07 15.55 -8.96
CA GLY A 23 4.64 15.26 -7.60
C GLY A 23 5.49 15.99 -6.57
N VAL A 24 4.85 16.63 -5.58
CA VAL A 24 5.53 17.24 -4.44
C VAL A 24 5.00 16.62 -3.15
N SER A 25 5.88 16.15 -2.26
CA SER A 25 5.52 15.56 -0.96
C SER A 25 6.38 16.15 0.16
N GLY A 26 5.82 16.21 1.38
CA GLY A 26 6.51 16.71 2.58
C GLY A 26 5.73 17.70 3.44
N GLY A 27 4.54 18.11 3.03
CA GLY A 27 3.79 19.14 3.74
C GLY A 27 4.50 20.50 3.71
N GLU A 28 4.10 21.39 4.61
CA GLU A 28 4.63 22.76 4.68
C GLU A 28 6.12 22.79 5.04
N GLU A 29 6.51 22.03 6.05
CA GLU A 29 7.90 21.94 6.51
C GLU A 29 8.81 21.31 5.45
N GLY A 30 8.37 20.21 4.82
CA GLY A 30 9.09 19.60 3.70
C GLY A 30 9.23 20.57 2.54
N ALA A 31 8.19 21.31 2.16
CA ALA A 31 8.30 22.31 1.10
C ALA A 31 9.33 23.41 1.42
N ARG A 32 9.48 23.79 2.70
CA ARG A 32 10.42 24.83 3.12
C ARG A 32 11.88 24.38 3.15
N TYR A 33 12.15 23.15 3.58
CA TYR A 33 13.51 22.69 3.90
C TYR A 33 14.02 21.57 3.01
N GLY A 34 13.15 20.89 2.27
CA GLY A 34 13.52 19.80 1.39
C GLY A 34 12.34 18.87 1.09
N PRO A 35 11.59 19.08 0.01
CA PRO A 35 10.51 18.17 -0.36
C PRO A 35 11.06 16.96 -1.12
N SER A 36 10.23 15.93 -1.22
CA SER A 36 10.39 14.93 -2.28
C SER A 36 9.75 15.44 -3.56
N LEU A 37 10.47 15.38 -4.68
CA LEU A 37 10.02 15.84 -5.99
C LEU A 37 10.06 14.69 -7.00
N MET A 38 8.97 14.52 -7.76
CA MET A 38 8.74 13.41 -8.67
C MET A 38 8.38 13.93 -10.07
N PRO A 39 9.31 14.58 -10.79
CA PRO A 39 9.05 15.15 -12.11
C PRO A 39 8.90 14.08 -13.20
N GLY A 40 7.85 14.21 -14.01
CA GLY A 40 7.69 13.48 -15.28
C GLY A 40 7.00 14.34 -16.33
N GLY A 41 7.01 13.91 -17.58
CA GLY A 41 6.47 14.70 -18.70
C GLY A 41 7.38 14.65 -19.93
N ASP A 42 7.68 15.82 -20.48
CA ASP A 42 8.62 15.97 -21.58
C ASP A 42 10.07 15.92 -21.07
N LYS A 43 10.81 14.89 -21.48
CA LYS A 43 12.18 14.64 -21.01
C LYS A 43 13.16 15.71 -21.46
N GLU A 44 12.89 16.42 -22.55
CA GLU A 44 13.73 17.53 -23.00
C GLU A 44 13.75 18.69 -22.00
N ALA A 45 12.72 18.82 -21.15
CA ALA A 45 12.70 19.82 -20.08
C ALA A 45 13.69 19.52 -18.95
N TRP A 46 14.05 18.24 -18.75
CA TRP A 46 14.77 17.80 -17.54
C TRP A 46 16.12 18.50 -17.34
N PRO A 47 17.02 18.61 -18.34
CA PRO A 47 18.30 19.31 -18.17
C PRO A 47 18.15 20.76 -17.70
N HIS A 48 17.05 21.43 -18.07
CA HIS A 48 16.81 22.83 -17.72
C HIS A 48 16.38 23.01 -16.26
N ILE A 49 15.62 22.06 -15.70
CA ILE A 49 15.07 22.16 -14.33
C ILE A 49 15.85 21.31 -13.31
N LYS A 50 16.65 20.34 -13.76
CA LYS A 50 17.36 19.36 -12.91
C LYS A 50 18.13 20.03 -11.78
N LYS A 51 18.91 21.06 -12.08
CA LYS A 51 19.73 21.76 -11.07
C LYS A 51 18.86 22.37 -9.97
N ILE A 52 17.76 23.02 -10.32
CA ILE A 52 16.86 23.65 -9.34
C ILE A 52 16.20 22.57 -8.49
N PHE A 53 15.55 21.60 -9.15
CA PHE A 53 14.79 20.53 -8.50
C PHE A 53 15.66 19.71 -7.55
N GLN A 54 16.82 19.25 -8.01
CA GLN A 54 17.72 18.47 -7.17
C GLN A 54 18.37 19.30 -6.05
N SER A 55 18.59 20.61 -6.23
CA SER A 55 19.18 21.45 -5.17
C SER A 55 18.20 21.70 -4.03
N ILE A 56 16.92 21.89 -4.32
CA ILE A 56 15.90 22.18 -3.30
C ILE A 56 15.32 20.91 -2.67
N ALA A 57 15.43 19.74 -3.32
CA ALA A 57 14.91 18.49 -2.79
C ALA A 57 15.62 18.05 -1.50
N ALA A 58 14.91 17.29 -0.66
CA ALA A 58 15.51 16.60 0.48
C ALA A 58 16.72 15.77 0.04
N LYS A 59 17.72 15.64 0.91
CA LYS A 59 18.87 14.77 0.71
C LYS A 59 18.81 13.60 1.69
N VAL A 60 19.12 12.41 1.21
CA VAL A 60 19.42 11.28 2.11
C VAL A 60 20.84 11.44 2.69
N ASN A 61 21.18 10.65 3.71
CA ASN A 61 22.46 10.76 4.43
C ASN A 61 23.71 10.63 3.53
N THR A 62 23.59 9.96 2.38
CA THR A 62 24.63 9.81 1.36
C THR A 62 24.76 11.02 0.43
N GLY A 63 23.93 12.06 0.60
CA GLY A 63 23.93 13.29 -0.20
C GLY A 63 23.07 13.26 -1.46
N GLU A 64 22.51 12.10 -1.81
CA GLU A 64 21.67 11.94 -3.01
C GLU A 64 20.34 12.73 -2.86
N PRO A 65 19.89 13.47 -3.90
CA PRO A 65 18.60 14.13 -3.89
C PRO A 65 17.44 13.13 -3.92
N CYS A 66 16.40 13.40 -3.14
CA CYS A 66 15.08 12.76 -3.23
C CYS A 66 14.29 13.34 -4.42
N CYS A 67 14.95 13.39 -5.58
CA CYS A 67 14.42 13.89 -6.84
C CYS A 67 15.24 13.36 -8.01
N ASP A 68 14.58 12.69 -8.94
CA ASP A 68 15.11 12.36 -10.25
C ASP A 68 13.99 12.31 -11.29
N TRP A 69 14.34 12.21 -12.57
CA TRP A 69 13.36 12.05 -13.63
C TRP A 69 12.60 10.73 -13.50
N VAL A 70 11.28 10.79 -13.35
CA VAL A 70 10.42 9.62 -13.15
C VAL A 70 10.16 8.87 -14.44
N GLY A 71 9.78 9.60 -15.51
CA GLY A 71 9.30 9.01 -16.74
C GLY A 71 8.48 10.00 -17.57
N GLU A 72 7.89 9.47 -18.64
CA GLU A 72 7.17 10.24 -19.65
C GLU A 72 5.78 10.72 -19.16
N GLU A 73 5.26 11.75 -19.81
CA GLU A 73 3.86 12.19 -19.68
C GLU A 73 3.37 12.37 -18.21
N GLY A 74 2.42 11.55 -17.77
CA GLY A 74 1.80 11.57 -16.45
C GLY A 74 2.57 10.84 -15.35
N ALA A 75 3.73 10.22 -15.66
CA ALA A 75 4.42 9.31 -14.75
C ALA A 75 4.73 9.92 -13.37
N GLY A 76 5.20 11.17 -13.33
CA GLY A 76 5.49 11.87 -12.08
C GLY A 76 4.29 12.01 -11.14
N HIS A 77 3.13 12.36 -11.70
CA HIS A 77 1.87 12.42 -10.93
C HIS A 77 1.29 11.06 -10.61
N PHE A 78 1.50 10.04 -11.46
CA PHE A 78 1.10 8.66 -11.16
C PHE A 78 1.89 8.12 -9.96
N VAL A 79 3.22 8.30 -9.94
CA VAL A 79 4.06 7.94 -8.80
C VAL A 79 3.62 8.67 -7.53
N LYS A 80 3.27 9.96 -7.61
CA LYS A 80 2.75 10.70 -6.46
C LYS A 80 1.41 10.16 -5.95
N MET A 81 0.52 9.75 -6.85
CA MET A 81 -0.74 9.12 -6.50
C MET A 81 -0.48 7.82 -5.73
N VAL A 82 0.36 6.92 -6.27
CA VAL A 82 0.73 5.65 -5.61
C VAL A 82 1.40 5.88 -4.25
N HIS A 83 2.27 6.88 -4.12
CA HIS A 83 2.83 7.29 -2.83
C HIS A 83 1.72 7.57 -1.79
N ASN A 84 0.67 8.30 -2.17
CA ASN A 84 -0.44 8.59 -1.25
C ASN A 84 -1.30 7.35 -0.95
N GLY A 85 -1.41 6.41 -1.88
CA GLY A 85 -2.02 5.10 -1.59
C GLY A 85 -1.22 4.35 -0.53
N ILE A 86 0.10 4.25 -0.69
CA ILE A 86 1.01 3.61 0.27
C ILE A 86 0.94 4.31 1.64
N GLU A 87 0.88 5.65 1.66
CA GLU A 87 0.68 6.43 2.89
C GLU A 87 -0.58 6.02 3.64
N TYR A 88 -1.69 5.75 2.94
CA TYR A 88 -2.93 5.30 3.56
C TYR A 88 -2.77 3.90 4.16
N GLY A 89 -2.10 2.99 3.44
CA GLY A 89 -1.76 1.66 3.93
C GLY A 89 -0.91 1.69 5.20
N ASP A 90 0.19 2.44 5.20
CA ASP A 90 1.09 2.56 6.36
C ASP A 90 0.36 3.11 7.60
N MET A 91 -0.46 4.17 7.42
CA MET A 91 -1.26 4.71 8.52
C MET A 91 -2.25 3.68 9.08
N GLN A 92 -2.96 2.96 8.21
CA GLN A 92 -3.96 1.99 8.64
C GLN A 92 -3.32 0.80 9.37
N LEU A 93 -2.18 0.32 8.90
CA LEU A 93 -1.41 -0.74 9.57
C LEU A 93 -0.96 -0.32 10.98
N ILE A 94 -0.52 0.92 11.15
CA ILE A 94 -0.16 1.49 12.46
C ILE A 94 -1.39 1.57 13.37
N CYS A 95 -2.55 1.98 12.83
CA CYS A 95 -3.80 2.00 13.58
C CYS A 95 -4.23 0.60 14.05
N GLU A 96 -4.03 -0.44 13.23
CA GLU A 96 -4.32 -1.83 13.62
C GLU A 96 -3.40 -2.30 14.74
N ALA A 97 -2.10 -2.03 14.65
CA ALA A 97 -1.16 -2.31 15.74
C ALA A 97 -1.54 -1.60 17.05
N TYR A 98 -1.92 -0.32 16.98
CA TYR A 98 -2.44 0.43 18.12
C TYR A 98 -3.71 -0.18 18.71
N HIS A 99 -4.67 -0.59 17.86
CA HIS A 99 -5.93 -1.18 18.32
C HIS A 99 -5.71 -2.50 19.07
N LEU A 100 -4.78 -3.33 18.57
CA LEU A 100 -4.38 -4.57 19.22
C LEU A 100 -3.71 -4.31 20.58
N MET A 101 -2.78 -3.36 20.67
CA MET A 101 -2.17 -2.99 21.95
C MET A 101 -3.21 -2.47 22.96
N LYS A 102 -4.14 -1.62 22.51
CA LYS A 102 -5.16 -1.03 23.37
C LYS A 102 -6.14 -2.09 23.89
N ASP A 103 -6.76 -2.87 22.99
CA ASP A 103 -7.92 -3.69 23.36
C ASP A 103 -7.58 -5.15 23.67
N ILE A 104 -6.46 -5.67 23.15
CA ILE A 104 -5.99 -7.02 23.51
C ILE A 104 -5.05 -6.96 24.71
N LEU A 105 -4.08 -6.04 24.70
CA LEU A 105 -3.06 -5.96 25.75
C LEU A 105 -3.44 -5.02 26.89
N GLY A 106 -4.46 -4.17 26.72
CA GLY A 106 -4.90 -3.22 27.74
C GLY A 106 -3.82 -2.18 28.05
N MET A 107 -3.03 -1.77 27.06
CA MET A 107 -1.90 -0.86 27.25
C MET A 107 -2.38 0.60 27.33
N GLU A 108 -1.75 1.35 28.22
CA GLU A 108 -1.98 2.79 28.34
C GLU A 108 -1.22 3.58 27.25
N HIS A 109 -1.64 4.82 26.99
CA HIS A 109 -1.09 5.63 25.91
C HIS A 109 0.41 5.90 26.05
N ASP A 110 0.90 6.15 27.26
CA ASP A 110 2.33 6.38 27.51
C ASP A 110 3.17 5.10 27.33
N GLU A 111 2.60 3.92 27.62
CA GLU A 111 3.25 2.63 27.35
C GLU A 111 3.32 2.37 25.84
N MET A 112 2.21 2.57 25.12
CA MET A 112 2.19 2.45 23.66
C MET A 112 3.16 3.44 23.00
N ALA A 113 3.24 4.69 23.49
CA ALA A 113 4.19 5.68 22.99
C ALA A 113 5.65 5.20 23.15
N THR A 114 5.97 4.57 24.29
CA THR A 114 7.29 3.97 24.53
C THR A 114 7.58 2.85 23.54
N VAL A 115 6.61 1.95 23.32
CA VAL A 115 6.75 0.85 22.34
C VAL A 115 6.97 1.36 20.93
N PHE A 116 6.16 2.31 20.45
CA PHE A 116 6.37 2.89 19.12
C PHE A 116 7.74 3.60 19.03
N GLY A 117 8.20 4.22 20.12
CA GLY A 117 9.55 4.79 20.21
C GLY A 117 10.67 3.74 20.15
N GLU A 118 10.45 2.54 20.68
CA GLU A 118 11.36 1.39 20.55
C GLU A 118 11.33 0.81 19.14
N TRP A 119 10.14 0.64 18.56
CA TRP A 119 9.97 0.16 17.19
C TRP A 119 10.63 1.08 16.16
N ASN A 120 10.64 2.39 16.41
CA ASN A 120 11.35 3.35 15.56
C ASN A 120 12.88 3.19 15.56
N LYS A 121 13.44 2.31 16.41
CA LYS A 121 14.87 1.96 16.44
C LYS A 121 15.15 0.61 15.78
N THR A 122 14.15 0.00 15.15
CA THR A 122 14.22 -1.30 14.46
C THR A 122 14.04 -1.11 12.95
N GLU A 123 13.72 -2.16 12.20
CA GLU A 123 13.36 -2.09 10.78
C GLU A 123 12.12 -1.22 10.48
N LEU A 124 11.34 -0.87 11.50
CA LEU A 124 10.20 0.04 11.40
C LEU A 124 10.55 1.53 11.49
N ASP A 125 11.84 1.89 11.59
CA ASP A 125 12.31 3.28 11.56
C ASP A 125 11.69 4.07 10.40
N SER A 126 10.77 4.96 10.76
CA SER A 126 9.98 5.75 9.83
C SER A 126 9.34 6.96 10.50
N PHE A 127 9.11 7.99 9.69
CA PHE A 127 8.46 9.20 10.18
C PHE A 127 7.06 8.93 10.77
N LEU A 128 6.27 8.04 10.17
CA LEU A 128 4.93 7.73 10.66
C LEU A 128 4.94 7.05 12.03
N ILE A 129 5.93 6.18 12.31
CA ILE A 129 6.09 5.56 13.62
C ILE A 129 6.55 6.60 14.65
N GLU A 130 7.50 7.46 14.29
CA GLU A 130 7.98 8.57 15.13
C GLU A 130 6.83 9.49 15.58
N ILE A 131 6.04 10.00 14.63
CA ILE A 131 4.92 10.90 14.96
C ILE A 131 3.83 10.16 15.73
N THR A 132 3.65 8.85 15.53
CA THR A 132 2.68 8.05 16.30
C THR A 132 3.08 8.01 17.77
N ALA A 133 4.36 7.77 18.08
CA ALA A 133 4.86 7.87 19.46
C ALA A 133 4.65 9.27 20.05
N ASN A 134 4.88 10.33 19.26
CA ASN A 134 4.66 11.72 19.69
C ASN A 134 3.18 12.06 19.92
N ILE A 135 2.28 11.53 19.11
CA ILE A 135 0.83 11.73 19.24
C ILE A 135 0.31 11.01 20.49
N LEU A 136 0.76 9.76 20.72
CA LEU A 136 0.32 8.97 21.85
C LEU A 136 0.71 9.57 23.21
N LYS A 137 1.87 10.22 23.31
CA LYS A 137 2.31 10.91 24.55
C LYS A 137 1.72 12.32 24.74
N PHE A 138 1.04 12.87 23.72
CA PHE A 138 0.61 14.25 23.75
C PHE A 138 -0.55 14.47 24.72
N ARG A 139 -0.42 15.48 25.58
CA ARG A 139 -1.43 15.88 26.57
C ARG A 139 -2.05 17.21 26.18
N ASP A 140 -3.36 17.30 26.34
CA ASP A 140 -4.16 18.51 26.15
C ASP A 140 -4.03 19.44 27.37
N SER A 141 -4.64 20.63 27.28
CA SER A 141 -4.69 21.66 28.32
C SER A 141 -5.20 21.18 29.69
N ASP A 142 -6.01 20.12 29.74
CA ASP A 142 -6.49 19.49 30.97
C ASP A 142 -5.57 18.38 31.50
N SER A 143 -4.35 18.28 30.96
CA SER A 143 -3.34 17.26 31.29
C SER A 143 -3.71 15.80 30.93
N LYS A 144 -4.84 15.56 30.26
CA LYS A 144 -5.22 14.23 29.73
C LYS A 144 -4.71 14.06 28.31
N HIS A 145 -4.49 12.81 27.89
CA HIS A 145 -4.12 12.50 26.51
C HIS A 145 -5.14 13.06 25.52
N LEU A 146 -4.66 13.70 24.45
CA LEU A 146 -5.53 14.31 23.44
C LEU A 146 -6.17 13.26 22.52
N LEU A 147 -5.43 12.21 22.14
CA LEU A 147 -5.86 11.23 21.14
C LEU A 147 -7.25 10.62 21.44
N PRO A 148 -7.58 10.19 22.67
CA PRO A 148 -8.92 9.67 23.01
C PRO A 148 -10.08 10.65 22.79
N LYS A 149 -9.79 11.96 22.69
CA LYS A 149 -10.81 13.01 22.49
C LYS A 149 -11.08 13.29 21.02
N ILE A 150 -10.24 12.78 20.11
CA ILE A 150 -10.37 13.03 18.67
C ILE A 150 -11.48 12.15 18.11
N LYS A 151 -12.37 12.73 17.31
CA LYS A 151 -13.42 11.98 16.60
C LYS A 151 -12.79 10.97 15.64
N ASP A 152 -13.17 9.71 15.76
CA ASP A 152 -12.75 8.56 14.94
C ASP A 152 -13.46 8.53 13.57
N SER A 153 -13.34 9.63 12.82
CA SER A 153 -13.90 9.80 11.47
C SER A 153 -12.81 10.35 10.56
N ALA A 154 -12.10 9.48 9.86
CA ALA A 154 -10.97 9.85 9.03
C ALA A 154 -11.41 10.47 7.71
N GLY A 155 -11.05 11.74 7.50
CA GLY A 155 -11.21 12.39 6.20
C GLY A 155 -10.25 11.84 5.14
N GLN A 156 -10.58 12.08 3.87
CA GLN A 156 -9.68 11.84 2.75
C GLN A 156 -9.86 12.91 1.67
N LYS A 157 -8.77 13.35 1.05
CA LYS A 157 -8.78 14.31 -0.08
C LYS A 157 -8.90 13.62 -1.45
N GLY A 158 -9.19 12.33 -1.47
CA GLY A 158 -9.41 11.53 -2.68
C GLY A 158 -8.17 10.84 -3.26
N THR A 159 -6.95 11.26 -2.92
CA THR A 159 -5.71 10.73 -3.53
C THR A 159 -5.46 9.24 -3.26
N GLY A 160 -5.76 8.74 -2.06
CA GLY A 160 -5.68 7.30 -1.77
C GLY A 160 -6.69 6.47 -2.56
N LYS A 161 -7.92 6.98 -2.74
CA LYS A 161 -8.98 6.34 -3.53
C LYS A 161 -8.56 6.11 -4.97
N TRP A 162 -7.87 7.06 -5.58
CA TRP A 162 -7.45 6.95 -6.98
C TRP A 162 -6.40 5.86 -7.22
N THR A 163 -5.55 5.56 -6.23
CA THR A 163 -4.63 4.42 -6.31
C THR A 163 -5.41 3.11 -6.38
N ALA A 164 -6.41 2.93 -5.51
CA ALA A 164 -7.26 1.75 -5.51
C ALA A 164 -8.10 1.64 -6.81
N ILE A 165 -8.61 2.76 -7.33
CA ILE A 165 -9.33 2.78 -8.62
C ILE A 165 -8.40 2.39 -9.76
N SER A 166 -7.20 2.96 -9.84
CA SER A 166 -6.23 2.62 -10.90
C SER A 166 -5.84 1.16 -10.83
N ALA A 167 -5.70 0.59 -9.63
CA ALA A 167 -5.44 -0.83 -9.45
C ALA A 167 -6.57 -1.71 -10.02
N LEU A 168 -7.83 -1.33 -9.78
CA LEU A 168 -8.99 -2.02 -10.36
C LEU A 168 -9.04 -1.87 -11.89
N GLU A 169 -8.81 -0.66 -12.40
CA GLU A 169 -8.81 -0.37 -13.84
C GLU A 169 -7.74 -1.18 -14.60
N TYR A 170 -6.56 -1.38 -14.01
CA TYR A 170 -5.44 -2.10 -14.63
C TYR A 170 -5.30 -3.56 -14.17
N GLY A 171 -6.28 -4.11 -13.44
CA GLY A 171 -6.28 -5.52 -13.02
C GLY A 171 -5.13 -5.90 -12.07
N VAL A 172 -4.67 -4.97 -11.22
CA VAL A 172 -3.57 -5.21 -10.26
C VAL A 172 -4.13 -5.42 -8.85
N PRO A 173 -3.75 -6.49 -8.13
CA PRO A 173 -4.27 -6.81 -6.79
C PRO A 173 -3.64 -5.93 -5.70
N VAL A 174 -3.91 -4.62 -5.70
CA VAL A 174 -3.46 -3.69 -4.65
C VAL A 174 -4.45 -3.64 -3.49
N THR A 175 -4.60 -4.80 -2.84
CA THR A 175 -5.67 -5.05 -1.87
C THR A 175 -5.52 -4.24 -0.59
N LEU A 176 -4.30 -4.06 -0.08
CA LEU A 176 -4.08 -3.39 1.21
C LEU A 176 -4.45 -1.91 1.15
N ILE A 177 -4.06 -1.22 0.08
CA ILE A 177 -4.44 0.19 -0.13
C ILE A 177 -5.95 0.32 -0.33
N GLY A 178 -6.58 -0.64 -1.02
CA GLY A 178 -8.04 -0.72 -1.13
C GLY A 178 -8.73 -0.79 0.23
N GLU A 179 -8.31 -1.74 1.08
CA GLU A 179 -8.81 -1.87 2.45
C GLU A 179 -8.55 -0.63 3.31
N ALA A 180 -7.38 0.01 3.17
CA ALA A 180 -7.09 1.25 3.88
C ALA A 180 -8.02 2.40 3.49
N VAL A 181 -8.43 2.47 2.22
CA VAL A 181 -9.44 3.43 1.75
C VAL A 181 -10.82 3.09 2.34
N PHE A 182 -11.22 1.81 2.30
CA PHE A 182 -12.51 1.38 2.85
C PHE A 182 -12.59 1.53 4.37
N ALA A 183 -11.49 1.32 5.11
CA ALA A 183 -11.42 1.58 6.54
C ALA A 183 -11.72 3.05 6.88
N ARG A 184 -11.26 4.01 6.06
CA ARG A 184 -11.64 5.43 6.22
C ARG A 184 -13.12 5.66 5.95
N CYS A 185 -13.67 5.05 4.89
CA CYS A 185 -15.11 5.09 4.61
C CYS A 185 -15.92 4.53 5.80
N LEU A 186 -15.52 3.37 6.35
CA LEU A 186 -16.16 2.76 7.52
C LEU A 186 -16.10 3.68 8.75
N SER A 187 -14.96 4.34 9.00
CA SER A 187 -14.83 5.27 10.11
C SER A 187 -15.80 6.47 10.00
N SER A 188 -16.11 6.90 8.76
CA SER A 188 -17.03 8.01 8.49
C SER A 188 -18.48 7.70 8.82
N LEU A 189 -18.86 6.41 8.85
CA LEU A 189 -20.18 5.93 9.28
C LEU A 189 -20.29 5.94 10.82
N LYS A 190 -19.85 7.02 11.48
CA LYS A 190 -19.72 7.07 12.94
C LYS A 190 -21.05 6.82 13.66
N ASP A 191 -22.10 7.54 13.28
CA ASP A 191 -23.40 7.43 13.94
C ASP A 191 -24.02 6.05 13.72
N GLU A 192 -23.85 5.49 12.52
CA GLU A 192 -24.28 4.13 12.18
C GLU A 192 -23.54 3.08 13.02
N ARG A 193 -22.22 3.19 13.16
CA ARG A 193 -21.42 2.30 14.04
C ARG A 193 -21.86 2.39 15.50
N VAL A 194 -22.21 3.58 16.00
CA VAL A 194 -22.73 3.77 17.37
C VAL A 194 -24.11 3.11 17.56
N GLN A 195 -24.95 3.05 16.52
CA GLN A 195 -26.20 2.29 16.60
C GLN A 195 -25.96 0.79 16.50
N ALA A 196 -25.09 0.36 15.58
CA ALA A 196 -24.72 -1.03 15.39
C ALA A 196 -24.12 -1.65 16.66
N SER A 197 -23.27 -0.92 17.39
CA SER A 197 -22.62 -1.40 18.62
C SER A 197 -23.59 -1.72 19.76
N LYS A 198 -24.85 -1.30 19.67
CA LYS A 198 -25.91 -1.60 20.66
C LYS A 198 -26.73 -2.84 20.29
N ARG A 199 -26.51 -3.40 19.10
CA ARG A 199 -27.35 -4.43 18.48
C ARG A 199 -26.57 -5.65 18.00
N LEU A 200 -25.31 -5.46 17.63
CA LEU A 200 -24.44 -6.51 17.12
C LEU A 200 -23.46 -6.93 18.22
N ASP A 201 -23.56 -8.19 18.64
CA ASP A 201 -22.67 -8.77 19.63
C ASP A 201 -21.35 -9.24 18.98
N GLY A 202 -20.24 -9.06 19.70
CA GLY A 202 -18.94 -9.60 19.36
C GLY A 202 -18.71 -11.02 19.91
N PRO A 203 -17.50 -11.58 19.74
CA PRO A 203 -17.15 -12.88 20.30
C PRO A 203 -17.14 -12.84 21.85
N LYS A 204 -17.35 -14.00 22.46
CA LYS A 204 -17.33 -14.18 23.92
C LYS A 204 -15.92 -14.10 24.51
N MET A 205 -14.90 -14.44 23.73
CA MET A 205 -13.51 -14.33 24.15
C MET A 205 -13.08 -12.88 24.01
N THR A 206 -12.99 -12.17 25.13
CA THR A 206 -12.65 -10.73 25.13
C THR A 206 -11.33 -10.42 25.81
N GLN A 207 -10.59 -11.44 26.25
CA GLN A 207 -9.34 -11.27 26.99
C GLN A 207 -8.25 -12.18 26.46
N PHE A 208 -7.04 -11.62 26.37
CA PHE A 208 -5.83 -12.37 26.04
C PHE A 208 -5.15 -12.88 27.30
N SER A 209 -4.84 -14.17 27.33
CA SER A 209 -4.20 -14.86 28.47
C SER A 209 -2.74 -15.23 28.23
N GLY A 210 -2.12 -14.75 27.15
CA GLY A 210 -0.74 -15.06 26.79
C GLY A 210 0.30 -14.07 27.34
N ASN A 211 1.56 -14.27 26.96
CA ASN A 211 2.65 -13.36 27.33
C ASN A 211 2.54 -12.05 26.53
N LYS A 212 2.21 -10.95 27.22
CA LYS A 212 2.05 -9.62 26.59
C LYS A 212 3.28 -9.17 25.81
N LYS A 213 4.49 -9.39 26.33
CA LYS A 213 5.75 -8.97 25.68
C LYS A 213 5.99 -9.77 24.39
N ALA A 214 5.73 -11.08 24.41
CA ALA A 214 5.84 -11.90 23.22
C ALA A 214 4.82 -11.49 22.15
N PHE A 215 3.57 -11.26 22.56
CA PHE A 215 2.53 -10.82 21.63
C PHE A 215 2.81 -9.42 21.06
N LEU A 216 3.41 -8.53 21.85
CA LEU A 216 3.83 -7.22 21.37
C LEU A 216 4.88 -7.31 20.25
N GLU A 217 5.86 -8.21 20.39
CA GLU A 217 6.80 -8.52 19.32
C GLU A 217 6.10 -9.15 18.11
N ASP A 218 5.08 -9.99 18.34
CA ASP A 218 4.30 -10.54 17.24
C ASP A 218 3.57 -9.45 16.45
N ILE A 219 2.98 -8.46 17.14
CA ILE A 219 2.32 -7.30 16.48
C ILE A 219 3.34 -6.52 15.65
N ARG A 220 4.56 -6.30 16.18
CA ARG A 220 5.63 -5.60 15.46
C ARG A 220 5.98 -6.30 14.14
N LYS A 221 6.15 -7.62 14.19
CA LYS A 221 6.44 -8.46 13.02
C LYS A 221 5.27 -8.52 12.03
N ALA A 222 4.04 -8.59 12.54
CA ALA A 222 2.83 -8.54 11.72
C ALA A 222 2.71 -7.22 10.94
N LEU A 223 2.98 -6.10 11.62
CA LEU A 223 3.05 -4.77 11.02
C LEU A 223 4.12 -4.72 9.93
N TYR A 224 5.32 -5.22 10.22
CA TYR A 224 6.43 -5.21 9.26
C TYR A 224 6.15 -6.06 8.03
N ALA A 225 5.67 -7.31 8.20
CA ALA A 225 5.32 -8.19 7.09
C ALA A 225 4.21 -7.58 6.22
N SER A 226 3.15 -7.05 6.84
CA SER A 226 2.04 -6.42 6.11
C SER A 226 2.48 -5.16 5.35
N LYS A 227 3.41 -4.39 5.91
CA LYS A 227 4.03 -3.24 5.23
C LYS A 227 4.79 -3.71 3.97
N ILE A 228 5.57 -4.78 4.05
CA ILE A 228 6.26 -5.35 2.88
C ILE A 228 5.25 -5.68 1.76
N ILE A 229 4.12 -6.30 2.12
CA ILE A 229 3.06 -6.62 1.15
C ILE A 229 2.49 -5.37 0.48
N SER A 230 2.17 -4.32 1.25
CA SER A 230 1.65 -3.06 0.69
C SER A 230 2.59 -2.45 -0.35
N TYR A 231 3.90 -2.43 -0.06
CA TYR A 231 4.88 -1.89 -1.00
C TYR A 231 5.07 -2.82 -2.20
N ALA A 232 5.09 -4.15 -2.02
CA ALA A 232 5.13 -5.09 -3.14
C ALA A 232 3.96 -4.83 -4.11
N GLN A 233 2.74 -4.68 -3.58
CA GLN A 233 1.54 -4.34 -4.36
C GLN A 233 1.65 -2.97 -5.05
N GLY A 234 2.15 -1.95 -4.35
CA GLY A 234 2.36 -0.62 -4.93
C GLY A 234 3.35 -0.63 -6.11
N PHE A 235 4.46 -1.36 -6.00
CA PHE A 235 5.43 -1.49 -7.07
C PHE A 235 4.91 -2.37 -8.23
N MET A 236 4.06 -3.37 -7.97
CA MET A 236 3.34 -4.09 -9.03
C MET A 236 2.45 -3.14 -9.84
N LEU A 237 1.77 -2.20 -9.20
CA LEU A 237 0.93 -1.21 -9.87
C LEU A 237 1.76 -0.24 -10.72
N LEU A 238 2.90 0.23 -10.20
CA LEU A 238 3.84 1.04 -10.98
C LEU A 238 4.31 0.29 -12.23
N ARG A 239 4.63 -1.00 -12.10
CA ARG A 239 5.06 -1.85 -13.22
C ARG A 239 3.97 -2.05 -14.26
N GLN A 240 2.73 -2.30 -13.82
CA GLN A 240 1.62 -2.42 -14.76
C GLN A 240 1.37 -1.11 -15.50
N ALA A 241 1.37 0.04 -14.80
CA ALA A 241 1.23 1.34 -15.44
C ALA A 241 2.35 1.63 -16.44
N ALA A 242 3.60 1.26 -16.13
CA ALA A 242 4.71 1.36 -17.07
C ALA A 242 4.44 0.56 -18.36
N LYS A 243 3.89 -0.66 -18.24
CA LYS A 243 3.50 -1.48 -19.39
C LYS A 243 2.36 -0.87 -20.19
N GLU A 244 1.28 -0.43 -19.53
CA GLU A 244 0.10 0.15 -20.17
C GLU A 244 0.43 1.43 -20.96
N PHE A 245 1.30 2.27 -20.41
CA PHE A 245 1.63 3.58 -21.00
C PHE A 245 2.95 3.62 -21.76
N GLY A 246 3.70 2.51 -21.81
CA GLY A 246 5.03 2.48 -22.42
C GLY A 246 6.04 3.38 -21.71
N TRP A 247 5.87 3.64 -20.41
CA TRP A 247 6.80 4.47 -19.64
C TRP A 247 8.06 3.71 -19.27
N THR A 248 9.21 4.40 -19.30
CA THR A 248 10.47 3.86 -18.78
C THR A 248 10.67 4.32 -17.34
N ILE A 249 10.37 3.45 -16.38
CA ILE A 249 10.41 3.78 -14.95
C ILE A 249 11.67 3.20 -14.28
N ASN A 250 12.38 4.05 -13.53
CA ASN A 250 13.42 3.61 -12.60
C ASN A 250 12.85 3.38 -11.19
N TYR A 251 12.53 2.12 -10.85
CA TYR A 251 11.94 1.76 -9.55
C TYR A 251 12.87 2.04 -8.37
N GLY A 252 14.19 1.81 -8.51
CA GLY A 252 15.17 2.19 -7.49
C GLY A 252 15.23 3.70 -7.27
N GLY A 253 15.10 4.48 -8.35
CA GLY A 253 14.96 5.94 -8.31
C GLY A 253 13.69 6.40 -7.60
N ILE A 254 12.55 5.74 -7.83
CA ILE A 254 11.29 6.00 -7.10
C ILE A 254 11.47 5.73 -5.60
N ALA A 255 12.06 4.58 -5.25
CA ALA A 255 12.34 4.25 -3.86
C ALA A 255 13.21 5.34 -3.22
N LEU A 256 14.28 5.79 -3.89
CA LEU A 256 15.13 6.91 -3.45
C LEU A 256 14.34 8.20 -3.26
N MET A 257 13.48 8.58 -4.21
CA MET A 257 12.64 9.78 -4.11
C MET A 257 11.73 9.73 -2.89
N TRP A 258 11.29 8.56 -2.45
CA TRP A 258 10.47 8.39 -1.25
C TRP A 258 11.30 8.29 0.05
N ARG A 259 12.63 8.12 0.00
CA ARG A 259 13.46 7.95 1.22
C ARG A 259 13.54 9.19 2.12
N GLY A 260 13.33 10.38 1.57
CA GLY A 260 13.43 11.65 2.31
C GLY A 260 12.43 12.67 1.80
N GLY A 261 12.13 13.68 2.62
CA GLY A 261 11.22 14.77 2.29
C GLY A 261 9.74 14.39 2.17
N CYS A 262 9.38 13.12 1.96
CA CYS A 262 7.99 12.66 1.88
C CYS A 262 7.44 12.14 3.24
N ILE A 263 6.14 11.83 3.30
CA ILE A 263 5.48 11.34 4.52
C ILE A 263 5.85 9.89 4.84
N ILE A 264 5.98 9.04 3.81
CA ILE A 264 6.30 7.61 3.97
C ILE A 264 7.81 7.34 4.15
N ARG A 265 8.61 8.40 4.36
CA ARG A 265 10.07 8.30 4.50
C ARG A 265 10.45 7.34 5.63
N SER A 266 11.36 6.43 5.32
CA SER A 266 11.74 5.34 6.21
C SER A 266 13.06 4.69 5.79
N ALA A 267 13.74 4.04 6.75
CA ALA A 267 14.91 3.21 6.46
C ALA A 267 14.55 2.05 5.50
N PHE A 268 13.32 1.56 5.58
CA PHE A 268 12.73 0.54 4.73
C PHE A 268 12.85 0.83 3.22
N LEU A 269 12.66 2.08 2.79
CA LEU A 269 12.79 2.48 1.39
C LEU A 269 14.22 2.39 0.86
N GLY A 270 15.23 2.45 1.75
CA GLY A 270 16.61 2.12 1.40
C GLY A 270 16.75 0.68 0.94
N LYS A 271 16.08 -0.26 1.62
CA LYS A 271 16.11 -1.68 1.26
C LYS A 271 15.42 -1.97 -0.06
N ILE A 272 14.36 -1.23 -0.39
CA ILE A 272 13.70 -1.30 -1.70
C ILE A 272 14.65 -0.80 -2.79
N LYS A 273 15.33 0.33 -2.57
CA LYS A 273 16.35 0.82 -3.51
C LYS A 273 17.44 -0.24 -3.72
N ASP A 274 17.98 -0.80 -2.64
CA ASP A 274 19.03 -1.81 -2.71
C ASP A 274 18.58 -3.05 -3.51
N ALA A 275 17.31 -3.46 -3.40
CA ALA A 275 16.74 -4.58 -4.16
C ALA A 275 16.71 -4.29 -5.68
N PHE A 276 16.27 -3.09 -6.09
CA PHE A 276 16.27 -2.71 -7.50
C PHE A 276 17.66 -2.34 -8.03
N ASP A 277 18.59 -1.90 -7.18
CA ASP A 277 20.00 -1.73 -7.57
C ASP A 277 20.64 -3.10 -7.89
N ARG A 278 20.30 -4.15 -7.11
CA ARG A 278 20.74 -5.53 -7.38
C ARG A 278 20.09 -6.12 -8.63
N ASN A 279 18.80 -5.88 -8.82
CA ASN A 279 18.05 -6.38 -9.96
C ASN A 279 17.00 -5.35 -10.42
N PRO A 280 17.32 -4.53 -11.45
CA PRO A 280 16.39 -3.55 -12.00
C PRO A 280 15.12 -4.16 -12.60
N ASP A 281 15.21 -5.42 -13.06
CA ASP A 281 14.12 -6.18 -13.68
C ASP A 281 13.34 -7.04 -12.66
N LEU A 282 13.49 -6.76 -11.37
CA LEU A 282 12.78 -7.47 -10.30
C LEU A 282 11.27 -7.36 -10.48
N GLN A 283 10.63 -8.51 -10.69
CA GLN A 283 9.19 -8.57 -10.99
C GLN A 283 8.31 -8.29 -9.78
N ASN A 284 8.77 -8.63 -8.58
CA ASN A 284 8.05 -8.39 -7.34
C ASN A 284 9.06 -8.28 -6.19
N LEU A 285 8.84 -7.34 -5.28
CA LEU A 285 9.69 -7.15 -4.10
C LEU A 285 9.81 -8.41 -3.24
N LEU A 286 8.78 -9.27 -3.19
CA LEU A 286 8.79 -10.52 -2.43
C LEU A 286 9.77 -11.57 -2.97
N LEU A 287 10.32 -11.37 -4.18
CA LEU A 287 11.31 -12.27 -4.78
C LEU A 287 12.76 -11.82 -4.51
N ASP A 288 12.97 -10.65 -3.91
CA ASP A 288 14.28 -10.25 -3.44
C ASP A 288 14.59 -10.92 -2.09
N ASP A 289 15.82 -11.42 -1.93
CA ASP A 289 16.22 -12.25 -0.79
C ASP A 289 16.03 -11.54 0.56
N PHE A 290 16.20 -10.21 0.64
CA PHE A 290 16.00 -9.47 1.88
C PHE A 290 14.53 -9.50 2.30
N PHE A 291 13.61 -9.21 1.38
CA PHE A 291 12.18 -9.17 1.69
C PHE A 291 11.58 -10.56 1.86
N LYS A 292 12.02 -11.53 1.04
CA LYS A 292 11.66 -12.94 1.20
C LYS A 292 11.99 -13.41 2.62
N LYS A 293 13.24 -13.23 3.04
CA LYS A 293 13.70 -13.62 4.39
C LYS A 293 12.93 -12.88 5.49
N ALA A 294 12.73 -11.57 5.33
CA ALA A 294 11.99 -10.77 6.30
C ALA A 294 10.56 -11.29 6.52
N VAL A 295 9.85 -11.65 5.44
CA VAL A 295 8.50 -12.22 5.54
C VAL A 295 8.53 -13.63 6.15
N GLU A 296 9.48 -14.48 5.74
CA GLU A 296 9.67 -15.81 6.32
C GLU A 296 9.92 -15.75 7.83
N ASP A 297 10.75 -14.83 8.30
CA ASP A 297 11.09 -14.63 9.72
C ASP A 297 9.93 -13.98 10.54
N CYS A 298 8.91 -13.46 9.86
CA CYS A 298 7.74 -12.80 10.49
C CYS A 298 6.44 -13.61 10.42
N GLN A 299 6.32 -14.59 9.51
CA GLN A 299 5.02 -15.17 9.16
C GLN A 299 4.31 -15.87 10.33
N ASP A 300 5.04 -16.49 11.26
CA ASP A 300 4.43 -17.18 12.41
C ASP A 300 3.79 -16.18 13.36
N SER A 301 4.54 -15.14 13.75
CA SER A 301 4.06 -13.99 14.52
C SER A 301 2.87 -13.32 13.83
N TRP A 302 2.96 -13.14 12.52
CA TRP A 302 1.92 -12.51 11.71
C TRP A 302 0.61 -13.29 11.73
N ARG A 303 0.67 -14.62 11.54
CA ARG A 303 -0.48 -15.53 11.65
C ARG A 303 -1.04 -15.56 13.07
N HIS A 304 -0.17 -15.56 14.08
CA HIS A 304 -0.58 -15.54 15.48
C HIS A 304 -1.38 -14.28 15.83
N VAL A 305 -0.92 -13.09 15.42
CA VAL A 305 -1.64 -11.83 15.63
C VAL A 305 -3.00 -11.84 14.95
N ILE A 306 -3.05 -12.26 13.70
CA ILE A 306 -4.31 -12.30 12.94
C ILE A 306 -5.29 -13.30 13.58
N SER A 307 -4.83 -14.50 13.92
CA SER A 307 -5.66 -15.51 14.58
C SER A 307 -6.23 -14.99 15.91
N THR A 308 -5.37 -14.42 16.77
CA THR A 308 -5.78 -13.88 18.07
C THR A 308 -6.76 -12.71 17.91
N GLY A 309 -6.47 -11.75 17.02
CA GLY A 309 -7.35 -10.61 16.78
C GLY A 309 -8.70 -11.03 16.19
N VAL A 310 -8.75 -12.04 15.32
CA VAL A 310 -10.00 -12.61 14.79
C VAL A 310 -10.82 -13.24 15.91
N GLN A 311 -10.21 -14.04 16.79
CA GLN A 311 -10.92 -14.68 17.90
C GLN A 311 -11.47 -13.68 18.92
N ILE A 312 -10.79 -12.53 19.10
CA ILE A 312 -11.19 -11.46 20.03
C ILE A 312 -12.13 -10.43 19.35
N GLY A 313 -12.22 -10.42 18.03
CA GLY A 313 -13.09 -9.52 17.27
C GLY A 313 -12.50 -8.13 17.03
N ILE A 314 -11.17 -8.01 16.95
CA ILE A 314 -10.49 -6.77 16.57
C ILE A 314 -10.43 -6.66 15.04
N PRO A 315 -10.96 -5.57 14.43
CA PRO A 315 -10.90 -5.38 12.99
C PRO A 315 -9.46 -5.12 12.53
N MET A 316 -8.97 -5.95 11.61
CA MET A 316 -7.63 -5.85 11.04
C MET A 316 -7.65 -5.98 9.50
N PRO A 317 -8.36 -5.09 8.79
CA PRO A 317 -8.55 -5.23 7.34
C PRO A 317 -7.23 -5.23 6.57
N CYS A 318 -6.23 -4.43 6.96
CA CYS A 318 -4.94 -4.40 6.28
C CYS A 318 -4.02 -5.58 6.65
N PHE A 319 -3.97 -6.04 7.91
CA PHE A 319 -3.21 -7.25 8.23
C PHE A 319 -3.79 -8.49 7.55
N THR A 320 -5.12 -8.66 7.58
CA THR A 320 -5.79 -9.84 7.01
C THR A 320 -5.68 -9.90 5.49
N THR A 321 -5.86 -8.78 4.78
CA THR A 321 -5.72 -8.74 3.32
C THR A 321 -4.28 -8.93 2.87
N ALA A 322 -3.30 -8.44 3.64
CA ALA A 322 -1.89 -8.68 3.34
C ALA A 322 -1.52 -10.16 3.48
N LEU A 323 -2.00 -10.85 4.53
CA LEU A 323 -1.74 -12.29 4.69
C LEU A 323 -2.45 -13.09 3.60
N SER A 324 -3.70 -12.73 3.29
CA SER A 324 -4.47 -13.37 2.21
C SER A 324 -3.79 -13.21 0.86
N PHE A 325 -3.25 -12.02 0.56
CA PHE A 325 -2.45 -11.81 -0.65
C PHE A 325 -1.17 -12.62 -0.64
N TYR A 326 -0.41 -12.63 0.46
CA TYR A 326 0.83 -13.40 0.56
C TYR A 326 0.58 -14.91 0.33
N ASP A 327 -0.42 -15.46 1.01
CA ASP A 327 -0.82 -16.85 0.82
C ASP A 327 -1.33 -17.08 -0.60
N GLY A 328 -2.14 -16.19 -1.17
CA GLY A 328 -2.58 -16.30 -2.56
C GLY A 328 -1.42 -16.29 -3.57
N TYR A 329 -0.46 -15.38 -3.40
CA TYR A 329 0.66 -15.16 -4.32
C TYR A 329 1.67 -16.31 -4.34
N ARG A 330 1.83 -17.04 -3.23
CA ARG A 330 2.79 -18.16 -3.12
C ARG A 330 2.23 -19.52 -3.54
N HIS A 331 0.93 -19.62 -3.84
CA HIS A 331 0.33 -20.88 -4.30
C HIS A 331 0.42 -20.99 -5.82
N GLU A 332 0.98 -22.10 -6.32
CA GLU A 332 0.99 -22.43 -7.74
C GLU A 332 -0.43 -22.64 -8.30
N MET A 333 -1.32 -23.24 -7.49
CA MET A 333 -2.71 -23.51 -7.85
C MET A 333 -3.65 -22.79 -6.87
N LEU A 334 -4.54 -21.95 -7.41
CA LEU A 334 -5.61 -21.29 -6.68
C LEU A 334 -6.97 -21.87 -7.07
N PRO A 335 -8.02 -21.72 -6.24
CA PRO A 335 -9.36 -22.21 -6.53
C PRO A 335 -10.09 -21.44 -7.66
N ALA A 336 -9.39 -20.55 -8.39
CA ALA A 336 -9.94 -19.81 -9.52
C ALA A 336 -10.35 -20.72 -10.70
N ASN A 337 -9.84 -21.96 -10.75
CA ASN A 337 -10.32 -22.99 -11.68
C ASN A 337 -11.82 -23.27 -11.49
N LEU A 338 -12.35 -23.22 -10.26
CA LEU A 338 -13.79 -23.37 -10.00
C LEU A 338 -14.59 -22.16 -10.51
N ILE A 339 -14.05 -20.94 -10.42
CA ILE A 339 -14.67 -19.74 -11.01
C ILE A 339 -14.77 -19.91 -12.53
N GLN A 340 -13.71 -20.37 -13.19
CA GLN A 340 -13.72 -20.66 -14.62
C GLN A 340 -14.78 -21.73 -14.98
N ALA A 341 -14.84 -22.82 -14.22
CA ALA A 341 -15.85 -23.86 -14.43
C ALA A 341 -17.29 -23.34 -14.25
N GLN A 342 -17.54 -22.54 -13.22
CA GLN A 342 -18.85 -21.90 -13.00
C GLN A 342 -19.24 -20.99 -14.16
N ARG A 343 -18.34 -20.10 -14.58
CA ARG A 343 -18.56 -19.18 -15.70
C ARG A 343 -18.86 -19.92 -17.01
N ASP A 344 -18.15 -21.00 -17.28
CA ASP A 344 -18.44 -21.84 -18.44
C ASP A 344 -19.76 -22.59 -18.31
N TYR A 345 -20.10 -23.07 -17.10
CA TYR A 345 -21.34 -23.76 -16.81
C TYR A 345 -22.58 -22.92 -17.10
N PHE A 346 -22.68 -21.71 -16.51
CA PHE A 346 -23.90 -20.90 -16.64
C PHE A 346 -23.91 -20.01 -17.88
N GLY A 347 -22.74 -19.71 -18.46
CA GLY A 347 -22.59 -18.64 -19.45
C GLY A 347 -21.79 -19.02 -20.71
N ALA A 348 -21.34 -20.27 -20.82
CA ALA A 348 -20.51 -20.74 -21.95
C ALA A 348 -19.29 -19.84 -22.23
N HIS A 349 -18.69 -19.32 -21.15
CA HIS A 349 -17.59 -18.36 -21.17
C HIS A 349 -16.22 -18.97 -21.48
N THR A 350 -16.15 -20.29 -21.69
CA THR A 350 -14.93 -21.05 -21.96
C THR A 350 -13.90 -21.02 -20.83
N TYR A 351 -12.94 -21.93 -20.88
CA TYR A 351 -11.80 -22.00 -19.98
C TYR A 351 -10.60 -22.67 -20.66
N GLU A 352 -9.42 -22.56 -20.06
CA GLU A 352 -8.19 -23.20 -20.55
C GLU A 352 -7.83 -24.42 -19.69
N LEU A 353 -7.17 -25.42 -20.29
CA LEU A 353 -6.57 -26.54 -19.55
C LEU A 353 -5.13 -26.22 -19.17
N LEU A 354 -4.69 -26.69 -18.00
CA LEU A 354 -3.29 -26.55 -17.55
C LEU A 354 -2.28 -27.12 -18.54
N SER A 355 -2.64 -28.21 -19.22
CA SER A 355 -1.77 -28.88 -20.21
C SER A 355 -1.74 -28.17 -21.56
N LYS A 356 -2.65 -27.23 -21.82
CA LYS A 356 -2.77 -26.52 -23.11
C LYS A 356 -3.18 -25.05 -22.93
N PRO A 357 -2.30 -24.20 -22.35
CA PRO A 357 -2.55 -22.76 -22.28
C PRO A 357 -2.71 -22.16 -23.68
N GLY A 358 -3.63 -21.20 -23.82
CA GLY A 358 -4.00 -20.55 -25.08
C GLY A 358 -5.16 -21.21 -25.84
N GLU A 359 -5.57 -22.43 -25.48
CA GLU A 359 -6.72 -23.13 -26.06
C GLU A 359 -7.96 -23.00 -25.17
N PHE A 360 -9.00 -22.30 -25.66
CA PHE A 360 -10.26 -22.10 -24.95
C PHE A 360 -11.29 -23.19 -25.28
N ILE A 361 -11.80 -23.84 -24.24
CA ILE A 361 -12.72 -24.98 -24.32
C ILE A 361 -14.03 -24.60 -23.64
N HIS A 362 -15.15 -24.96 -24.28
CA HIS A 362 -16.48 -24.97 -23.65
C HIS A 362 -16.87 -26.42 -23.37
N THR A 363 -17.39 -26.69 -22.18
CA THR A 363 -17.94 -28.00 -21.81
C THR A 363 -19.46 -27.94 -21.72
N ASN A 364 -20.15 -28.92 -22.30
CA ASN A 364 -21.58 -29.10 -22.07
C ASN A 364 -21.82 -29.75 -20.70
N TRP A 365 -21.82 -28.93 -19.65
CA TRP A 365 -21.92 -29.39 -18.27
C TRP A 365 -23.28 -30.00 -17.90
N THR A 366 -24.35 -29.61 -18.61
CA THR A 366 -25.72 -30.06 -18.30
C THR A 366 -26.12 -31.32 -19.06
N GLY A 367 -25.35 -31.71 -20.08
CA GLY A 367 -25.70 -32.79 -21.01
C GLY A 367 -26.84 -32.43 -21.99
N HIS A 368 -27.42 -31.22 -21.86
CA HIS A 368 -28.56 -30.76 -22.64
C HIS A 368 -28.29 -29.40 -23.33
N GLY A 369 -27.15 -28.77 -23.06
CA GLY A 369 -26.70 -27.56 -23.77
C GLY A 369 -26.11 -27.87 -25.14
N GLY A 370 -26.15 -26.90 -26.06
CA GLY A 370 -25.46 -27.01 -27.35
C GLY A 370 -23.96 -26.69 -27.25
N ASN A 371 -23.20 -26.91 -28.32
CA ASN A 371 -21.76 -26.55 -28.42
C ASN A 371 -21.53 -25.04 -28.68
N VAL A 372 -22.46 -24.18 -28.26
CA VAL A 372 -22.42 -22.75 -28.54
C VAL A 372 -21.70 -22.05 -27.39
N SER A 373 -20.52 -21.48 -27.68
CA SER A 373 -19.78 -20.64 -26.73
C SER A 373 -20.09 -19.16 -26.92
N SER A 374 -20.03 -18.38 -25.85
CA SER A 374 -19.98 -16.92 -25.97
C SER A 374 -18.61 -16.56 -26.54
N SER A 375 -18.52 -16.13 -27.80
CA SER A 375 -17.26 -15.69 -28.40
C SER A 375 -16.59 -14.62 -27.51
N SER A 376 -15.30 -14.77 -27.29
CA SER A 376 -14.49 -14.09 -26.25
C SER A 376 -14.62 -12.57 -26.25
N TYR A 377 -14.84 -11.98 -25.08
CA TYR A 377 -14.48 -10.58 -24.83
C TYR A 377 -12.96 -10.51 -24.68
N ASN A 378 -12.27 -9.93 -25.67
CA ASN A 378 -10.92 -9.43 -25.44
C ASN A 378 -11.04 -8.21 -24.53
N ALA A 379 -10.59 -8.34 -23.28
CA ALA A 379 -10.41 -7.24 -22.34
C ALA A 379 -8.94 -6.86 -22.28
#